data_AF-C2K1F2-F1
#
_entry.id   AF-C2K1F2-F1
#
_cell.length_a   1.000
_cell.length_b   1.000
_cell.length_c   1.000
_cell.angle_alpha   90.00
_cell.angle_beta   90.00
_cell.angle_gamma   90.00
#
_symmetry.space_group_name_H-M   'P 1'
#
loop_
_entity.id
_entity.type
_entity.pdbx_description
1 polymer ?
#
loop_
_entity_poly.entity_id
_entity_poly.type
_entity_poly.pdbx_seq_one_letter_code
_entity_poly.pdbx_strand_id
1 'polypeptide(L)'
;MGYRLERVLNVDENFELKRLGKFFKDFRTGRDLTLKEAAGEDWSATTLSRFENGVSDISNEKATGLIRRIGIQPQDFLLYPEAPGAFPMHLQTLIQINDINALTKRRAEFFLENKKTTSMTKLASVLFDAGIHWPEAKYHFDAEAEQIIADRLTIPENLTPFEWEIQEAIMGPASHELLMLLWYRTDRMKHNLRKEERGTILAKLWLGALMDRDVEFLDTFRSDLTEEMDKYGELESYTEWQEVWHFTKLLEQWVVSQNVAHEKQIDDMITDTQLMGDISQAKYFTLIFARTRQGHPYHNYELKNPDPMPIVVRKTAGGVILGRRRYLGLHLDDIVLGRNKSTLRRFEKAESQLSFGGLVQLSGQMAVLVPTLLGSMNVTLQGQNRNITLWFSWYDMVSLKARGKDVASAQDVINRTMKFMKDVPAKIRQGQLFVLQRAAMEVGFNHFDESEQRTVASKLLKQLLKSNHWGLFEYLILRYICPLLAFDDLSLLFQHVQRILSKQPGFFGRSYAYGAMSLAFVCAVKTKSSDEVVNFIQGLGWINDIDEADGSRWMAMGSREIALDLIQKTETSKNAVKQFIVRCQNTGHHKVLADLKDYWRELVPNDYFKI
;
A
#
# COMPACT_ATOMS: atom_id res chain seq x y z
N MET A 1 35.20 -33.40 34.44
CA MET A 1 33.80 -33.10 34.79
C MET A 1 33.37 -31.90 33.96
N GLY A 2 32.66 -32.15 32.85
CA GLY A 2 32.32 -31.13 31.87
C GLY A 2 30.97 -30.48 32.19
N TYR A 3 30.99 -29.16 32.38
CA TYR A 3 29.76 -28.37 32.42
C TYR A 3 29.21 -28.23 31.00
N ARG A 4 28.00 -28.78 30.78
CA ARG A 4 27.16 -28.49 29.63
C ARG A 4 26.76 -27.01 29.71
N LEU A 5 27.27 -26.21 28.79
CA LEU A 5 26.67 -24.92 28.42
C LEU A 5 25.30 -25.22 27.81
N GLU A 6 24.27 -25.15 28.64
CA GLU A 6 22.89 -25.07 28.15
C GLU A 6 22.73 -23.77 27.36
N ARG A 7 22.19 -23.91 26.15
CA ARG A 7 21.82 -22.80 25.28
C ARG A 7 20.90 -21.86 26.04
N VAL A 8 21.36 -20.64 26.27
CA VAL A 8 20.46 -19.50 26.46
C VAL A 8 19.76 -19.30 25.11
N LEU A 9 18.64 -19.99 24.91
CA LEU A 9 17.68 -19.66 23.87
C LEU A 9 17.02 -18.36 24.32
N ASN A 10 17.40 -17.25 23.66
CA ASN A 10 16.72 -15.97 23.78
C ASN A 10 15.22 -16.19 23.58
N VAL A 11 14.43 -15.74 24.55
CA VAL A 11 12.97 -15.92 24.59
C VAL A 11 12.27 -15.19 23.43
N ASP A 12 12.94 -14.23 22.76
CA ASP A 12 12.39 -13.49 21.61
C ASP A 12 12.61 -14.12 20.22
N GLU A 13 13.68 -14.89 19.99
CA GLU A 13 13.95 -15.47 18.66
C GLU A 13 12.92 -16.55 18.28
N ASN A 14 12.34 -17.23 19.27
CA ASN A 14 11.35 -18.30 19.05
C ASN A 14 9.96 -17.73 18.71
N PHE A 15 9.64 -16.52 19.17
CA PHE A 15 8.35 -15.89 18.90
C PHE A 15 8.26 -15.36 17.46
N GLU A 16 9.25 -14.60 17.01
CA GLU A 16 9.29 -14.09 15.63
C GLU A 16 9.39 -15.21 14.60
N LEU A 17 10.20 -16.24 14.86
CA LEU A 17 10.27 -17.40 13.98
C LEU A 17 8.93 -18.15 13.91
N LYS A 18 8.19 -18.25 15.02
CA LYS A 18 6.86 -18.85 15.05
C LYS A 18 5.83 -18.03 14.27
N ARG A 19 5.87 -16.70 14.35
CA ARG A 19 5.04 -15.80 13.55
C ARG A 19 5.33 -15.95 12.06
N LEU A 20 6.60 -15.94 11.69
CA LEU A 20 7.03 -16.12 10.30
C LEU A 20 6.63 -17.49 9.76
N GLY A 21 6.87 -18.56 10.53
CA GLY A 21 6.43 -19.90 10.16
C GLY A 21 4.91 -19.99 9.96
N LYS A 22 4.14 -19.37 10.86
CA LYS A 22 2.68 -19.29 10.75
C LYS A 22 2.22 -18.54 9.50
N PHE A 23 2.85 -17.42 9.14
CA PHE A 23 2.54 -16.68 7.92
C PHE A 23 2.63 -17.56 6.67
N PHE A 24 3.72 -18.34 6.52
CA PHE A 24 3.86 -19.28 5.41
C PHE A 24 2.84 -20.42 5.46
N LYS A 25 2.55 -20.94 6.66
CA LYS A 25 1.56 -21.99 6.88
C LYS A 25 0.15 -21.53 6.51
N ASP A 26 -0.22 -20.31 6.85
CA ASP A 26 -1.55 -19.75 6.57
C ASP A 26 -1.78 -19.63 5.05
N PHE A 27 -0.78 -19.13 4.30
CA PHE A 27 -0.82 -19.13 2.83
C PHE A 27 -0.87 -20.53 2.23
N ARG A 28 -0.01 -21.44 2.70
CA ARG A 28 0.05 -22.82 2.17
C ARG A 28 -1.27 -23.56 2.39
N THR A 29 -1.80 -23.50 3.60
CA THR A 29 -3.03 -24.21 3.96
C THR A 29 -4.26 -23.55 3.34
N GLY A 30 -4.31 -22.22 3.27
CA GLY A 30 -5.36 -21.48 2.56
C GLY A 30 -5.43 -21.82 1.07
N ARG A 31 -4.29 -22.13 0.45
CA ARG A 31 -4.19 -22.57 -0.95
C ARG A 31 -4.31 -24.09 -1.16
N ASP A 32 -4.68 -24.83 -0.11
CA ASP A 32 -4.87 -26.29 -0.14
C ASP A 32 -3.65 -27.04 -0.69
N LEU A 33 -2.46 -26.59 -0.28
CA LEU A 33 -1.18 -27.22 -0.62
C LEU A 33 -0.70 -28.11 0.52
N THR A 34 -0.27 -29.32 0.18
CA THR A 34 0.42 -30.21 1.12
C THR A 34 1.82 -29.70 1.42
N LEU A 35 2.39 -30.16 2.54
CA LEU A 35 3.80 -29.89 2.85
C LEU A 35 4.74 -30.41 1.76
N LYS A 36 4.40 -31.52 1.08
CA LYS A 36 5.24 -32.08 0.01
C LYS A 36 5.24 -31.20 -1.24
N GLU A 37 4.06 -30.74 -1.68
CA GLU A 37 3.95 -29.79 -2.80
C GLU A 37 4.68 -28.47 -2.48
N ALA A 38 4.52 -27.96 -1.27
CA ALA A 38 5.13 -26.72 -0.81
C ALA A 38 6.62 -26.86 -0.41
N ALA A 39 7.15 -28.06 -0.17
CA ALA A 39 8.57 -28.31 0.06
C ALA A 39 9.32 -28.71 -1.21
N GLY A 40 8.62 -29.26 -2.21
CA GLY A 40 9.17 -29.61 -3.51
C GLY A 40 10.24 -30.70 -3.38
N GLU A 41 11.16 -30.74 -4.33
CA GLU A 41 12.33 -31.64 -4.27
C GLU A 41 13.49 -31.05 -3.46
N ASP A 42 13.43 -29.75 -3.15
CA ASP A 42 14.56 -28.99 -2.57
C ASP A 42 14.86 -29.39 -1.10
N TRP A 43 13.88 -29.92 -0.36
CA TRP A 43 14.01 -30.30 1.05
C TRP A 43 12.78 -31.04 1.59
N SER A 44 12.92 -31.72 2.74
CA SER A 44 11.87 -32.60 3.28
C SER A 44 10.65 -31.84 3.82
N ALA A 45 9.47 -32.45 3.70
CA ALA A 45 8.22 -31.98 4.32
C ALA A 45 8.35 -31.79 5.85
N THR A 46 9.17 -32.60 6.52
CA THR A 46 9.47 -32.48 7.95
C THR A 46 10.22 -31.18 8.25
N THR A 47 11.18 -30.78 7.42
CA THR A 47 11.91 -29.53 7.64
C THR A 47 11.00 -28.32 7.43
N LEU A 48 10.14 -28.34 6.40
CA LEU A 48 9.12 -27.30 6.21
C LEU A 48 8.15 -27.23 7.41
N SER A 49 7.67 -28.38 7.89
CA SER A 49 6.80 -28.45 9.06
C SER A 49 7.46 -27.85 10.30
N ARG A 50 8.74 -28.11 10.54
CA ARG A 50 9.47 -27.51 11.66
C ARG A 50 9.56 -25.99 11.54
N PHE A 51 9.85 -25.47 10.34
CA PHE A 51 9.84 -24.03 10.09
C PHE A 51 8.45 -23.40 10.32
N GLU A 52 7.41 -23.98 9.72
CA GLU A 52 6.03 -23.49 9.86
C GLU A 52 5.50 -23.48 11.30
N ASN A 53 6.09 -24.28 12.18
CA ASN A 53 5.75 -24.33 13.60
C ASN A 53 6.76 -23.59 14.50
N GLY A 54 7.69 -22.82 13.92
CA GLY A 54 8.68 -22.02 14.65
C GLY A 54 9.84 -22.81 15.25
N VAL A 55 9.99 -24.09 14.93
CA VAL A 55 10.97 -25.00 15.57
C VAL A 55 12.39 -24.83 15.00
N SER A 56 12.52 -24.47 13.73
CA SER A 56 13.83 -24.24 13.10
C SER A 56 13.73 -23.27 11.93
N ASP A 57 14.63 -22.30 11.89
CA ASP A 57 14.76 -21.36 10.79
C ASP A 57 15.33 -22.04 9.53
N ILE A 58 15.20 -21.37 8.39
CA ILE A 58 15.58 -21.87 7.06
C ILE A 58 16.54 -20.90 6.36
N SER A 59 17.25 -21.38 5.34
CA SER A 59 18.10 -20.52 4.53
C SER A 59 17.28 -19.64 3.58
N ASN A 60 17.88 -18.55 3.10
CA ASN A 60 17.25 -17.66 2.12
C ASN A 60 16.88 -18.37 0.81
N GLU A 61 17.67 -19.37 0.39
CA GLU A 61 17.39 -20.18 -0.80
C GLU A 61 16.13 -21.01 -0.61
N LYS A 62 15.98 -21.66 0.55
CA LYS A 62 14.78 -22.44 0.90
C LYS A 62 13.55 -21.54 1.00
N ALA A 63 13.69 -20.37 1.61
CA ALA A 63 12.62 -19.38 1.69
C ALA A 63 12.18 -18.89 0.31
N THR A 64 13.12 -18.52 -0.56
CA THR A 64 12.84 -18.10 -1.95
C THR A 64 12.13 -19.21 -2.75
N GLY A 65 12.60 -20.46 -2.63
CA GLY A 65 11.95 -21.60 -3.26
C GLY A 65 10.52 -21.82 -2.75
N LEU A 66 10.32 -21.72 -1.43
CA LEU A 66 9.02 -21.83 -0.78
C LEU A 66 8.07 -20.72 -1.24
N ILE A 67 8.47 -19.44 -1.17
CA ILE A 67 7.71 -18.26 -1.63
C ILE A 67 7.17 -18.50 -3.05
N ARG A 68 8.05 -18.91 -3.98
CA ARG A 68 7.68 -19.19 -5.36
C ARG A 68 6.66 -20.33 -5.47
N ARG A 69 6.89 -21.45 -4.79
CA ARG A 69 6.05 -22.66 -4.90
C ARG A 69 4.68 -22.49 -4.24
N ILE A 70 4.57 -21.71 -3.17
CA ILE A 70 3.25 -21.40 -2.61
C ILE A 70 2.58 -20.22 -3.31
N GLY A 71 3.31 -19.45 -4.13
CA GLY A 71 2.79 -18.32 -4.90
C GLY A 71 2.76 -17.00 -4.14
N ILE A 72 3.47 -16.87 -3.02
CA ILE A 72 3.62 -15.61 -2.29
C ILE A 72 4.32 -14.59 -3.20
N GLN A 73 3.78 -13.38 -3.27
CA GLN A 73 4.40 -12.23 -3.90
C GLN A 73 5.18 -11.43 -2.86
N PRO A 74 6.25 -10.70 -3.23
CA PRO A 74 6.97 -9.84 -2.30
C PRO A 74 6.04 -8.91 -1.50
N GLN A 75 5.00 -8.37 -2.15
CA GLN A 75 4.02 -7.46 -1.56
C GLN A 75 3.15 -8.11 -0.48
N ASP A 76 2.98 -9.44 -0.48
CA ASP A 76 2.20 -10.15 0.54
C ASP A 76 2.86 -10.01 1.93
N PHE A 77 4.15 -9.70 2.00
CA PHE A 77 4.83 -9.41 3.27
C PHE A 77 4.37 -8.10 3.91
N LEU A 78 3.59 -7.25 3.23
CA LEU A 78 2.91 -6.12 3.88
C LEU A 78 1.79 -6.60 4.82
N LEU A 79 1.31 -7.84 4.65
CA LEU A 79 0.39 -8.50 5.59
C LEU A 79 1.14 -9.15 6.77
N TYR A 80 2.48 -9.23 6.71
CA TYR A 80 3.26 -9.75 7.80
C TYR A 80 3.31 -8.69 8.91
N PRO A 81 2.77 -8.98 10.10
CA PRO A 81 2.69 -7.98 11.15
C PRO A 81 4.10 -7.59 11.59
N GLU A 82 4.32 -6.30 11.85
CA GLU A 82 5.61 -5.81 12.33
C GLU A 82 5.98 -6.39 13.70
N ALA A 83 7.27 -6.57 13.95
CA ALA A 83 7.76 -6.94 15.27
C ALA A 83 7.65 -5.73 16.21
N PRO A 84 7.35 -5.90 17.52
CA PRO A 84 7.26 -4.79 18.47
C PRO A 84 8.51 -3.90 18.48
N GLY A 85 9.70 -4.48 18.29
CA GLY A 85 10.97 -3.76 18.21
C GLY A 85 11.39 -3.28 16.81
N ALA A 86 10.57 -3.48 15.78
CA ALA A 86 10.84 -2.95 14.44
C ALA A 86 10.71 -1.42 14.44
N PHE A 87 11.46 -0.74 13.57
CA PHE A 87 11.28 0.69 13.37
C PHE A 87 9.81 0.99 12.99
N PRO A 88 9.18 2.02 13.55
CA PRO A 88 7.75 2.25 13.39
C PRO A 88 7.41 2.75 11.98
N MET A 89 7.30 1.82 11.04
CA MET A 89 6.77 2.08 9.69
C MET A 89 5.23 2.09 9.74
N HIS A 90 4.56 2.67 8.76
CA HIS A 90 3.10 2.70 8.67
C HIS A 90 2.41 3.34 9.89
N LEU A 91 2.96 4.43 10.44
CA LEU A 91 2.30 5.24 11.47
C LEU A 91 1.15 6.07 10.90
N GLN A 92 1.20 6.40 9.61
CA GLN A 92 0.28 7.32 8.96
C GLN A 92 -1.21 7.01 9.21
N THR A 93 -1.61 5.73 9.13
CA THR A 93 -3.00 5.35 9.41
C THR A 93 -3.42 5.74 10.83
N LEU A 94 -2.56 5.48 11.83
CA LEU A 94 -2.85 5.84 13.23
C LEU A 94 -2.88 7.37 13.44
N ILE A 95 -2.04 8.09 12.71
CA ILE A 95 -1.96 9.56 12.72
C ILE A 95 -3.24 10.17 12.13
N GLN A 96 -3.69 9.71 10.97
CA GLN A 96 -4.88 10.21 10.28
C GLN A 96 -6.15 9.98 11.09
N ILE A 97 -6.31 8.77 11.66
CA ILE A 97 -7.45 8.47 12.54
C ILE A 97 -7.29 9.08 13.94
N ASN A 98 -6.14 9.71 14.22
CA ASN A 98 -5.78 10.29 15.52
C ASN A 98 -6.00 9.29 16.68
N ASP A 99 -5.47 8.08 16.54
CA ASP A 99 -5.50 7.04 17.59
C ASP A 99 -4.27 7.17 18.50
N ILE A 100 -4.35 8.17 19.38
CA ILE A 100 -3.31 8.48 20.37
C ILE A 100 -3.00 7.28 21.28
N ASN A 101 -4.01 6.46 21.59
CA ASN A 101 -3.83 5.29 22.44
C ASN A 101 -2.98 4.22 21.74
N ALA A 102 -3.27 3.91 20.47
CA ALA A 102 -2.47 2.99 19.69
C ALA A 102 -1.05 3.51 19.46
N LEU A 103 -0.88 4.80 19.17
CA LEU A 103 0.44 5.44 19.01
C LEU A 103 1.26 5.35 20.30
N THR A 104 0.67 5.70 21.45
CA THR A 104 1.33 5.67 22.76
C THR A 104 1.72 4.24 23.16
N LYS A 105 0.82 3.28 22.92
CA LYS A 105 1.10 1.86 23.17
C LYS A 105 2.26 1.37 22.29
N ARG A 106 2.22 1.65 20.98
CA ARG A 106 3.26 1.26 20.03
C ARG A 106 4.61 1.88 20.36
N ARG A 107 4.62 3.15 20.80
CA ARG A 107 5.82 3.84 21.32
C ARG A 107 6.41 3.07 22.51
N ALA A 108 5.59 2.74 23.50
CA ALA A 108 6.04 2.02 24.68
C ALA A 108 6.63 0.64 24.35
N GLU A 109 5.98 -0.12 23.46
CA GLU A 109 6.46 -1.42 22.98
C GLU A 109 7.80 -1.30 22.23
N PHE A 110 7.94 -0.29 21.35
CA PHE A 110 9.18 -0.05 20.62
C PHE A 110 10.37 0.23 21.53
N PHE A 111 10.21 1.11 22.52
CA PHE A 111 11.29 1.49 23.45
C PHE A 111 11.56 0.43 24.53
N LEU A 112 10.62 -0.49 24.78
CA LEU A 112 10.87 -1.65 25.63
C LEU A 112 11.90 -2.60 24.99
N GLU A 113 11.78 -2.81 23.68
CA GLU A 113 12.69 -3.65 22.88
C GLU A 113 14.00 -2.93 22.51
N ASN A 114 13.93 -1.60 22.28
CA ASN A 114 15.06 -0.78 21.84
C ASN A 114 15.60 0.13 22.95
N LYS A 115 16.20 -0.46 23.98
CA LYS A 115 16.69 0.28 25.18
C LYS A 115 17.93 1.16 24.94
N LYS A 116 18.69 0.89 23.88
CA LYS A 116 19.91 1.63 23.57
C LYS A 116 19.56 2.88 22.78
N THR A 117 20.01 4.04 23.26
CA THR A 117 19.92 5.29 22.48
C THR A 117 20.83 5.20 21.26
N THR A 118 20.23 5.25 20.08
CA THR A 118 20.88 5.25 18.77
C THR A 118 20.27 6.36 17.91
N SER A 119 20.84 6.61 16.73
CA SER A 119 20.22 7.52 15.75
C SER A 119 18.81 7.09 15.35
N MET A 120 18.53 5.79 15.31
CA MET A 120 17.20 5.26 14.94
C MET A 120 16.18 5.42 16.05
N THR A 121 16.55 5.17 17.31
CA THR A 121 15.61 5.36 18.42
C THR A 121 15.32 6.84 18.65
N LYS A 122 16.29 7.73 18.38
CA LYS A 122 16.07 9.18 18.37
C LYS A 122 15.06 9.57 17.28
N LEU A 123 15.28 9.14 16.03
CA LEU A 123 14.34 9.40 14.93
C LEU A 123 12.94 8.83 15.24
N ALA A 124 12.85 7.60 15.73
CA ALA A 124 11.57 6.99 16.10
C ALA A 124 10.84 7.81 17.18
N SER A 125 11.54 8.38 18.17
CA SER A 125 10.92 9.29 19.14
C SER A 125 10.28 10.48 18.44
N VAL A 126 11.05 11.16 17.56
CA VAL A 126 10.56 12.32 16.81
C VAL A 126 9.30 11.98 16.01
N LEU A 127 9.27 10.82 15.33
CA LEU A 127 8.09 10.39 14.56
C LEU A 127 6.87 10.08 15.45
N PHE A 128 7.07 9.45 16.61
CA PHE A 128 5.98 9.22 17.55
C PHE A 128 5.47 10.53 18.17
N ASP A 129 6.37 11.43 18.55
CA ASP A 129 6.01 12.73 19.10
C ASP A 129 5.23 13.56 18.06
N ALA A 130 5.67 13.56 16.79
CA ALA A 130 4.93 14.15 15.70
C ALA A 130 3.53 13.54 15.55
N GLY A 131 3.43 12.21 15.47
CA GLY A 131 2.16 11.53 15.28
C GLY A 131 1.15 11.75 16.41
N ILE A 132 1.63 11.95 17.65
CA ILE A 132 0.79 12.21 18.83
C ILE A 132 0.32 13.66 18.88
N HIS A 133 1.20 14.61 18.55
CA HIS A 133 0.98 16.03 18.83
C HIS A 133 0.71 16.89 17.59
N TRP A 134 0.79 16.36 16.37
CA TRP A 134 0.55 17.15 15.15
C TRP A 134 -0.78 17.93 15.11
N PRO A 135 -1.91 17.47 15.69
CA PRO A 135 -3.15 18.27 15.65
C PRO A 135 -3.09 19.52 16.53
N GLU A 136 -2.14 19.59 17.48
CA GLU A 136 -1.99 20.70 18.40
C GLU A 136 -1.30 21.86 17.68
N ALA A 137 -2.03 22.94 17.40
CA ALA A 137 -1.52 24.08 16.61
C ALA A 137 -0.28 24.79 17.17
N LYS A 138 0.08 24.55 18.43
CA LYS A 138 1.29 25.12 19.07
C LYS A 138 2.46 24.14 19.13
N TYR A 139 2.23 22.89 18.75
CA TYR A 139 3.28 21.89 18.69
C TYR A 139 4.03 22.04 17.37
N HIS A 140 5.33 22.33 17.52
CA HIS A 140 6.33 22.34 16.46
C HIS A 140 7.53 21.52 16.93
N PHE A 141 8.32 21.02 15.99
CA PHE A 141 9.59 20.39 16.32
C PHE A 141 10.54 21.40 16.97
N ASP A 142 11.31 20.94 17.96
CA ASP A 142 12.48 21.69 18.40
C ASP A 142 13.63 21.56 17.38
N ALA A 143 14.65 22.41 17.54
CA ALA A 143 15.77 22.45 16.61
C ALA A 143 16.55 21.13 16.51
N GLU A 144 16.63 20.32 17.59
CA GLU A 144 17.29 19.01 17.54
C GLU A 144 16.46 18.02 16.72
N ALA A 145 15.14 17.98 16.94
CA ALA A 145 14.21 17.12 16.22
C ALA A 145 14.21 17.41 14.72
N GLU A 146 14.17 18.69 14.33
CA GLU A 146 14.26 19.08 12.93
C GLU A 146 15.60 18.71 12.31
N GLN A 147 16.71 18.90 13.03
CA GLN A 147 18.02 18.49 12.53
C GLN A 147 18.09 16.97 12.35
N ILE A 148 17.51 16.18 13.26
CA ILE A 148 17.41 14.71 13.11
C ILE A 148 16.64 14.34 11.85
N ILE A 149 15.52 15.01 11.56
CA ILE A 149 14.75 14.79 10.34
C ILE A 149 15.57 15.21 9.10
N ALA A 150 16.16 16.40 9.12
CA ALA A 150 16.96 16.93 8.03
C ALA A 150 18.17 16.05 7.70
N ASP A 151 18.80 15.43 8.70
CA ASP A 151 19.91 14.48 8.56
C ASP A 151 19.47 13.13 7.94
N ARG A 152 18.19 12.77 8.07
CA ARG A 152 17.62 11.48 7.65
C ARG A 152 16.71 11.56 6.42
N LEU A 153 16.47 12.77 5.92
CA LEU A 153 15.88 13.03 4.60
C LEU A 153 16.92 13.62 3.65
N THR A 154 18.20 13.38 3.90
CA THR A 154 19.35 13.97 3.18
C THR A 154 19.46 13.58 1.73
N ILE A 155 18.84 12.48 1.32
CA ILE A 155 19.12 11.90 0.01
C ILE A 155 17.87 11.76 -0.83
N PRO A 156 17.74 12.62 -1.83
CA PRO A 156 16.61 12.63 -2.71
C PRO A 156 17.01 11.94 -4.05
N GLU A 157 17.79 10.85 -4.00
CA GLU A 157 18.19 10.15 -5.24
C GLU A 157 17.47 8.81 -5.44
N ASN A 158 16.77 8.32 -4.42
CA ASN A 158 15.73 7.30 -4.51
C ASN A 158 14.85 7.39 -3.25
N LEU A 159 13.56 7.71 -3.41
CA LEU A 159 12.61 7.51 -2.33
C LEU A 159 12.39 6.03 -2.14
N THR A 160 12.69 5.54 -0.95
CA THR A 160 12.23 4.24 -0.50
C THR A 160 11.00 4.44 0.40
N PRO A 161 10.25 3.38 0.72
CA PRO A 161 9.14 3.49 1.67
C PRO A 161 9.51 4.14 3.01
N PHE A 162 10.79 4.09 3.42
CA PHE A 162 11.29 4.79 4.61
C PHE A 162 11.18 6.31 4.51
N GLU A 163 11.63 6.90 3.39
CA GLU A 163 11.56 8.36 3.22
C GLU A 163 10.10 8.82 3.08
N TRP A 164 9.22 8.01 2.47
CA TRP A 164 7.77 8.29 2.44
C TRP A 164 7.16 8.33 3.84
N GLU A 165 7.51 7.37 4.71
CA GLU A 165 7.03 7.33 6.09
C GLU A 165 7.40 8.60 6.87
N ILE A 166 8.66 9.03 6.76
CA ILE A 166 9.12 10.24 7.47
C ILE A 166 8.40 11.46 6.91
N GLN A 167 8.26 11.58 5.59
CA GLN A 167 7.54 12.72 4.98
C GLN A 167 6.09 12.80 5.46
N GLU A 168 5.42 11.67 5.67
CA GLU A 168 4.03 11.65 6.12
C GLU A 168 3.86 12.12 7.57
N ALA A 169 4.77 11.75 8.45
CA ALA A 169 4.65 12.03 9.88
C ALA A 169 4.96 13.49 10.28
N ILE A 170 5.68 14.25 9.45
CA ILE A 170 6.34 15.51 9.89
C ILE A 170 5.69 16.80 9.38
N MET A 171 4.70 16.75 8.49
CA MET A 171 4.23 17.95 7.76
C MET A 171 3.61 19.02 8.65
N GLY A 172 2.80 18.66 9.64
CA GLY A 172 2.15 19.63 10.53
C GLY A 172 3.13 20.39 11.42
N PRO A 173 4.02 19.72 12.17
CA PRO A 173 4.92 20.40 13.12
C PRO A 173 6.20 21.01 12.52
N ALA A 174 6.40 20.96 11.19
CA ALA A 174 7.62 21.41 10.53
C ALA A 174 7.73 22.93 10.47
N SER A 175 8.95 23.45 10.63
CA SER A 175 9.30 24.84 10.35
C SER A 175 9.27 25.15 8.86
N HIS A 176 9.19 26.44 8.55
CA HIS A 176 9.39 26.99 7.22
C HIS A 176 10.69 26.47 6.58
N GLU A 177 11.81 26.54 7.32
CA GLU A 177 13.12 26.13 6.81
C GLU A 177 13.19 24.63 6.50
N LEU A 178 12.54 23.79 7.32
CA LEU A 178 12.46 22.36 7.06
C LEU A 178 11.63 22.07 5.81
N LEU A 179 10.47 22.71 5.64
CA LEU A 179 9.65 22.59 4.43
C LEU A 179 10.42 23.03 3.18
N MET A 180 11.11 24.18 3.24
CA MET A 180 11.98 24.69 2.17
C MET A 180 13.08 23.70 1.82
N LEU A 181 13.75 23.13 2.82
CA LEU A 181 14.78 22.13 2.63
C LEU A 181 14.26 20.88 1.89
N LEU A 182 13.07 20.38 2.29
CA LEU A 182 12.45 19.22 1.67
C LEU A 182 11.99 19.50 0.23
N TRP A 183 11.47 20.70 -0.03
CA TRP A 183 11.16 21.15 -1.39
C TRP A 183 12.42 21.19 -2.26
N TYR A 184 13.49 21.89 -1.83
CA TYR A 184 14.73 21.96 -2.60
C TYR A 184 15.31 20.58 -2.92
N ARG A 185 15.23 19.64 -1.97
CA ARG A 185 15.64 18.26 -2.18
C ARG A 185 14.75 17.55 -3.20
N THR A 186 13.43 17.74 -3.12
CA THR A 186 12.47 17.19 -4.08
C THR A 186 12.71 17.73 -5.50
N ASP A 187 12.96 19.03 -5.67
CA ASP A 187 13.24 19.60 -6.99
C ASP A 187 14.53 19.05 -7.60
N ARG A 188 15.58 18.88 -6.78
CA ARG A 188 16.82 18.21 -7.22
C ARG A 188 16.60 16.79 -7.75
N MET A 189 15.53 16.10 -7.33
CA MET A 189 15.21 14.75 -7.82
C MET A 189 14.34 14.70 -9.06
N LYS A 190 13.85 15.82 -9.58
CA LYS A 190 12.73 15.79 -10.54
C LYS A 190 12.94 14.88 -11.76
N HIS A 191 14.19 14.61 -12.12
CA HIS A 191 14.56 13.69 -13.20
C HIS A 191 14.65 12.20 -12.79
N ASN A 192 14.77 11.91 -11.49
CA ASN A 192 14.90 10.58 -10.91
C ASN A 192 13.60 10.05 -10.26
N LEU A 193 12.67 10.94 -9.88
CA LEU A 193 11.36 10.54 -9.37
C LEU A 193 10.44 10.06 -10.48
N ARG A 194 9.50 9.18 -10.14
CA ARG A 194 8.37 8.95 -11.03
C ARG A 194 7.53 10.23 -11.08
N LYS A 195 6.91 10.49 -12.24
CA LYS A 195 6.18 11.75 -12.49
C LYS A 195 5.05 11.94 -11.48
N GLU A 196 4.37 10.86 -11.14
CA GLU A 196 3.31 10.84 -10.14
C GLU A 196 3.79 11.06 -8.70
N GLU A 197 5.02 10.67 -8.37
CA GLU A 197 5.56 10.79 -7.01
C GLU A 197 5.91 12.23 -6.67
N ARG A 198 6.43 13.01 -7.64
CA ARG A 198 6.77 14.42 -7.42
C ARG A 198 5.54 15.22 -7.02
N GLY A 199 4.46 15.15 -7.80
CA GLY A 199 3.22 15.89 -7.52
C GLY A 199 2.64 15.58 -6.13
N THR A 200 2.69 14.31 -5.69
CA THR A 200 2.22 13.93 -4.35
C THR A 200 3.06 14.54 -3.23
N ILE A 201 4.39 14.53 -3.36
CA ILE A 201 5.29 15.15 -2.35
C ILE A 201 5.05 16.65 -2.29
N LEU A 202 4.96 17.28 -3.46
CA LEU A 202 4.69 18.71 -3.60
C LEU A 202 3.35 19.10 -2.93
N ALA A 203 2.29 18.32 -3.15
CA ALA A 203 1.00 18.54 -2.49
C ALA A 203 1.06 18.36 -0.96
N LYS A 204 1.84 17.39 -0.46
CA LYS A 204 2.06 17.19 0.99
C LYS A 204 2.76 18.39 1.64
N LEU A 205 3.82 18.91 1.00
CA LEU A 205 4.53 20.10 1.47
C LEU A 205 3.61 21.33 1.49
N TRP A 206 2.77 21.48 0.45
CA TRP A 206 1.75 22.52 0.38
C TRP A 206 0.75 22.44 1.55
N LEU A 207 0.25 21.23 1.83
CA LEU A 207 -0.67 20.99 2.94
C LEU A 207 0.00 21.29 4.29
N GLY A 208 1.27 20.90 4.47
CA GLY A 208 2.05 21.24 5.67
C GLY A 208 2.16 22.75 5.88
N ALA A 209 2.54 23.51 4.84
CA ALA A 209 2.59 24.97 4.90
C ALA A 209 1.22 25.61 5.23
N LEU A 210 0.14 25.07 4.66
CA LEU A 210 -1.22 25.53 4.96
C LEU A 210 -1.66 25.27 6.41
N MET A 211 -1.19 24.18 7.04
CA MET A 211 -1.51 23.88 8.44
C MET A 211 -1.08 25.01 9.38
N ASP A 212 0.01 25.70 9.05
CA ASP A 212 0.56 26.79 9.86
C ASP A 212 0.45 28.16 9.16
N ARG A 213 -0.30 28.25 8.05
CA ARG A 213 -0.52 29.49 7.27
C ARG A 213 0.77 30.15 6.81
N ASP A 214 1.74 29.36 6.39
CA ASP A 214 3.03 29.80 5.86
C ASP A 214 2.89 30.32 4.42
N VAL A 215 2.33 31.53 4.30
CA VAL A 215 2.09 32.19 3.01
C VAL A 215 3.39 32.46 2.26
N GLU A 216 4.50 32.70 2.96
CA GLU A 216 5.82 32.90 2.35
C GLU A 216 6.29 31.67 1.59
N PHE A 217 6.15 30.48 2.19
CA PHE A 217 6.41 29.22 1.51
C PHE A 217 5.49 29.04 0.29
N LEU A 218 4.18 29.26 0.47
CA LEU A 218 3.19 29.09 -0.60
C LEU A 218 3.51 29.98 -1.81
N ASP A 219 3.83 31.26 -1.58
CA ASP A 219 4.14 32.22 -2.66
C ASP A 219 5.41 31.85 -3.42
N THR A 220 6.41 31.31 -2.72
CA THR A 220 7.67 30.85 -3.33
C THR A 220 7.46 29.62 -4.21
N PHE A 221 6.54 28.73 -3.82
CA PHE A 221 6.43 27.39 -4.36
C PHE A 221 5.26 27.19 -5.34
N ARG A 222 4.29 28.11 -5.36
CA ARG A 222 3.02 28.01 -6.11
C ARG A 222 3.16 27.62 -7.57
N SER A 223 4.13 28.21 -8.27
CA SER A 223 4.32 27.98 -9.71
C SER A 223 4.71 26.53 -9.98
N ASP A 224 5.58 25.96 -9.16
CA ASP A 224 6.12 24.61 -9.36
C ASP A 224 5.04 23.54 -9.18
N LEU A 225 4.20 23.69 -8.15
CA LEU A 225 3.07 22.79 -7.92
C LEU A 225 2.01 22.93 -9.01
N THR A 226 1.70 24.17 -9.42
CA THR A 226 0.73 24.43 -10.50
C THR A 226 1.19 23.80 -11.81
N GLU A 227 2.45 23.99 -12.22
CA GLU A 227 3.01 23.37 -13.43
C GLU A 227 2.94 21.83 -13.37
N GLU A 228 3.29 21.24 -12.23
CA GLU A 228 3.26 19.78 -12.07
C GLU A 228 1.83 19.23 -12.17
N MET A 229 0.86 19.90 -11.53
CA MET A 229 -0.54 19.48 -11.53
C MET A 229 -1.22 19.72 -12.86
N ASP A 230 -0.92 20.81 -13.58
CA ASP A 230 -1.44 21.05 -14.93
C ASP A 230 -0.94 19.99 -15.92
N LYS A 231 0.30 19.52 -15.72
CA LYS A 231 0.94 18.56 -16.62
C LYS A 231 0.57 17.11 -16.32
N TYR A 232 0.34 16.78 -15.05
CA TYR A 232 0.21 15.40 -14.60
C TYR A 232 -1.00 15.11 -13.70
N GLY A 233 -1.76 16.11 -13.25
CA GLY A 233 -2.86 15.95 -12.30
C GLY A 233 -4.01 15.04 -12.78
N GLU A 234 -4.07 14.73 -14.08
CA GLU A 234 -5.02 13.78 -14.66
C GLU A 234 -4.55 12.31 -14.60
N LEU A 235 -3.31 12.03 -14.17
CA LEU A 235 -2.81 10.65 -14.08
C LEU A 235 -3.59 9.85 -13.04
N GLU A 236 -3.94 8.60 -13.39
CA GLU A 236 -4.69 7.67 -12.55
C GLU A 236 -4.02 7.40 -11.19
N SER A 237 -2.70 7.49 -11.13
CA SER A 237 -1.90 7.38 -9.89
C SER A 237 -2.22 8.45 -8.84
N TYR A 238 -2.91 9.54 -9.20
CA TYR A 238 -3.38 10.57 -8.27
C TYR A 238 -4.77 10.28 -7.68
N THR A 239 -5.44 9.20 -8.08
CA THR A 239 -6.81 8.88 -7.62
C THR A 239 -6.94 8.81 -6.10
N GLU A 240 -5.95 8.26 -5.41
CA GLU A 240 -5.90 8.19 -3.94
C GLU A 240 -5.66 9.56 -3.26
N TRP A 241 -5.26 10.58 -4.02
CA TRP A 241 -4.97 11.93 -3.52
C TRP A 241 -5.97 12.99 -3.96
N GLN A 242 -6.96 12.66 -4.79
CA GLN A 242 -7.87 13.66 -5.37
C GLN A 242 -8.65 14.43 -4.32
N GLU A 243 -9.17 13.73 -3.34
CA GLU A 243 -9.93 14.33 -2.25
C GLU A 243 -9.02 15.21 -1.38
N VAL A 244 -7.86 14.71 -0.95
CA VAL A 244 -6.90 15.50 -0.16
C VAL A 244 -6.47 16.75 -0.93
N TRP A 245 -6.25 16.64 -2.24
CA TRP A 245 -5.90 17.77 -3.09
C TRP A 245 -7.04 18.79 -3.21
N HIS A 246 -8.29 18.32 -3.35
CA HIS A 246 -9.46 19.20 -3.38
C HIS A 246 -9.61 19.96 -2.06
N PHE A 247 -9.51 19.26 -0.93
CA PHE A 247 -9.50 19.87 0.40
C PHE A 247 -8.40 20.90 0.55
N THR A 248 -7.18 20.57 0.10
CA THR A 248 -6.01 21.46 0.16
C THR A 248 -6.27 22.78 -0.57
N LYS A 249 -6.94 22.75 -1.73
CA LYS A 249 -7.31 23.96 -2.49
C LYS A 249 -8.37 24.80 -1.79
N LEU A 250 -9.38 24.18 -1.18
CA LEU A 250 -10.39 24.90 -0.38
C LEU A 250 -9.75 25.55 0.85
N LEU A 251 -8.87 24.80 1.53
CA LEU A 251 -8.12 25.29 2.68
C LEU A 251 -7.28 26.52 2.33
N GLU A 252 -6.61 26.48 1.18
CA GLU A 252 -5.85 27.61 0.69
C GLU A 252 -6.72 28.85 0.42
N GLN A 253 -7.87 28.70 -0.23
CA GLN A 253 -8.82 29.80 -0.47
C GLN A 253 -9.23 30.46 0.85
N TRP A 254 -9.43 29.66 1.90
CA TRP A 254 -9.71 30.14 3.23
C TRP A 254 -8.50 30.84 3.88
N VAL A 255 -7.28 30.30 3.74
CA VAL A 255 -6.04 30.93 4.26
C VAL A 255 -5.81 32.31 3.62
N VAL A 256 -6.01 32.43 2.31
CA VAL A 256 -5.87 33.70 1.57
C VAL A 256 -7.01 34.67 1.92
N SER A 257 -8.24 34.17 2.10
CA SER A 257 -9.41 34.97 2.43
C SER A 257 -10.31 34.26 3.43
N GLN A 258 -10.13 34.60 4.71
CA GLN A 258 -10.89 34.03 5.83
C GLN A 258 -12.32 34.59 5.86
N ASN A 259 -13.23 33.94 5.14
CA ASN A 259 -14.63 34.33 5.10
C ASN A 259 -15.57 33.13 5.31
N VAL A 260 -16.81 33.43 5.70
CA VAL A 260 -17.84 32.43 6.03
C VAL A 260 -18.19 31.52 4.85
N ALA A 261 -18.07 32.00 3.61
CA ALA A 261 -18.37 31.19 2.44
C ALA A 261 -17.30 30.11 2.21
N HIS A 262 -16.02 30.44 2.31
CA HIS A 262 -14.93 29.47 2.21
C HIS A 262 -14.95 28.47 3.38
N GLU A 263 -15.22 28.93 4.60
CA GLU A 263 -15.38 28.06 5.77
C GLU A 263 -16.54 27.05 5.54
N LYS A 264 -17.67 27.55 5.05
CA LYS A 264 -18.80 26.68 4.69
C LYS A 264 -18.45 25.64 3.63
N GLN A 265 -17.65 25.98 2.62
CA GLN A 265 -17.21 25.01 1.59
C GLN A 265 -16.38 23.87 2.20
N ILE A 266 -15.49 24.19 3.14
CA ILE A 266 -14.69 23.20 3.85
C ILE A 266 -15.59 22.31 4.73
N ASP A 267 -16.51 22.91 5.48
CA ASP A 267 -17.44 22.17 6.35
C ASP A 267 -18.39 21.26 5.55
N ASP A 268 -18.89 21.75 4.40
CA ASP A 268 -19.74 20.97 3.49
C ASP A 268 -18.97 19.77 2.92
N MET A 269 -17.71 19.98 2.49
CA MET A 269 -16.85 18.90 2.02
C MET A 269 -16.60 17.85 3.11
N ILE A 270 -16.25 18.26 4.34
CA ILE A 270 -16.03 17.35 5.48
C ILE A 270 -17.31 16.55 5.77
N THR A 271 -18.46 17.21 5.73
CA THR A 271 -19.77 16.57 5.94
C THR A 271 -20.06 15.54 4.85
N ASP A 272 -19.85 15.88 3.58
CA ASP A 272 -20.07 14.95 2.47
C ASP A 272 -19.10 13.77 2.50
N THR A 273 -17.85 13.99 2.87
CA THR A 273 -16.85 12.94 3.12
C THR A 273 -17.36 11.94 4.17
N GLN A 274 -17.86 12.47 5.30
CA GLN A 274 -18.42 11.65 6.38
C GLN A 274 -19.69 10.90 5.95
N LEU A 275 -20.58 11.55 5.18
CA LEU A 275 -21.82 10.94 4.67
C LEU A 275 -21.57 9.82 3.65
N MET A 276 -20.37 9.76 3.07
CA MET A 276 -19.91 8.68 2.20
C MET A 276 -19.22 7.54 2.97
N GLY A 277 -19.16 7.64 4.30
CA GLY A 277 -18.60 6.63 5.17
C GLY A 277 -17.09 6.77 5.41
N ASP A 278 -16.46 7.83 4.90
CA ASP A 278 -15.01 8.08 5.04
C ASP A 278 -14.72 8.81 6.37
N ILE A 279 -15.10 8.17 7.47
CA ILE A 279 -15.10 8.73 8.81
C ILE A 279 -13.70 9.18 9.23
N SER A 280 -12.69 8.34 8.98
CA SER A 280 -11.30 8.62 9.29
C SER A 280 -10.74 9.80 8.49
N GLN A 281 -11.09 9.90 7.21
CA GLN A 281 -10.64 10.99 6.34
C GLN A 281 -11.31 12.31 6.73
N ALA A 282 -12.63 12.30 6.99
CA ALA A 282 -13.35 13.46 7.51
C ALA A 282 -12.78 13.96 8.86
N LYS A 283 -12.42 13.02 9.75
CA LYS A 283 -11.74 13.34 11.02
C LYS A 283 -10.38 13.99 10.76
N TYR A 284 -9.59 13.46 9.84
CA TYR A 284 -8.29 14.02 9.47
C TYR A 284 -8.44 15.47 8.95
N PHE A 285 -9.37 15.73 8.04
CA PHE A 285 -9.65 17.08 7.53
C PHE A 285 -10.14 18.03 8.62
N THR A 286 -10.98 17.55 9.54
CA THR A 286 -11.44 18.34 10.70
C THR A 286 -10.27 18.79 11.57
N LEU A 287 -9.32 17.89 11.83
CA LEU A 287 -8.13 18.19 12.64
C LEU A 287 -7.19 19.16 11.92
N ILE A 288 -6.98 18.97 10.62
CA ILE A 288 -6.19 19.93 9.81
C ILE A 288 -6.82 21.32 9.88
N PHE A 289 -8.12 21.44 9.62
CA PHE A 289 -8.78 22.74 9.60
C PHE A 289 -8.78 23.39 11.00
N ALA A 290 -8.94 22.59 12.06
CA ALA A 290 -8.79 23.07 13.43
C ALA A 290 -7.38 23.62 13.71
N ARG A 291 -6.32 22.92 13.25
CA ARG A 291 -4.94 23.40 13.33
C ARG A 291 -4.75 24.69 12.54
N THR A 292 -5.14 24.73 11.27
CA THR A 292 -4.99 25.90 10.38
C THR A 292 -5.62 27.17 10.94
N ARG A 293 -6.73 27.06 11.67
CA ARG A 293 -7.38 28.22 12.32
C ARG A 293 -6.50 28.88 13.39
N GLN A 294 -5.60 28.14 14.01
CA GLN A 294 -4.79 28.61 15.14
C GLN A 294 -3.28 28.63 14.83
N GLY A 295 -2.84 27.89 13.81
CA GLY A 295 -1.44 27.74 13.42
C GLY A 295 -0.85 29.05 12.92
N HIS A 296 0.45 29.18 13.09
CA HIS A 296 1.24 30.29 12.56
C HIS A 296 2.60 29.74 12.12
N PRO A 297 3.28 30.41 11.16
CA PRO A 297 4.58 29.94 10.72
C PRO A 297 5.55 29.87 11.90
N TYR A 298 6.40 28.85 11.87
CA TYR A 298 7.48 28.66 12.83
C TYR A 298 8.80 28.58 12.06
N HIS A 299 9.84 29.18 12.64
CA HIS A 299 11.15 29.28 12.00
C HIS A 299 12.24 28.62 12.84
N ASN A 300 13.10 27.86 12.16
CA ASN A 300 14.32 27.28 12.67
C ASN A 300 15.52 27.73 11.81
N TYR A 301 15.97 28.96 12.04
CA TYR A 301 17.12 29.53 11.33
C TYR A 301 18.45 28.82 11.61
N GLU A 302 18.50 27.94 12.60
CA GLU A 302 19.68 27.13 12.93
C GLU A 302 19.74 25.83 12.12
N LEU A 303 18.68 25.49 11.37
CA LEU A 303 18.61 24.26 10.59
C LEU A 303 19.72 24.20 9.56
N LYS A 304 20.54 23.15 9.64
CA LYS A 304 21.62 22.92 8.69
C LYS A 304 21.15 21.96 7.61
N ASN A 305 21.51 22.26 6.37
CA ASN A 305 21.44 21.30 5.27
C ASN A 305 22.76 20.51 5.22
N PRO A 306 22.83 19.30 5.79
CA PRO A 306 24.01 18.45 5.68
C PRO A 306 24.28 18.06 4.22
N ASP A 307 25.55 17.78 3.91
CA ASP A 307 25.95 17.34 2.58
C ASP A 307 25.20 16.05 2.17
N PRO A 308 24.69 15.96 0.93
CA PRO A 308 24.02 14.77 0.45
C PRO A 308 24.99 13.60 0.43
N MET A 309 24.63 12.49 1.07
CA MET A 309 25.38 11.25 0.95
C MET A 309 24.94 10.54 -0.34
N PRO A 310 25.85 10.11 -1.24
CA PRO A 310 25.44 9.44 -2.47
C PRO A 310 24.81 8.07 -2.17
N ILE A 311 23.60 7.80 -2.67
CA ILE A 311 23.03 6.43 -2.62
C ILE A 311 23.71 5.60 -3.70
N VAL A 312 24.50 4.63 -3.26
CA VAL A 312 25.03 3.59 -4.15
C VAL A 312 24.02 2.46 -4.23
N VAL A 313 23.45 2.21 -5.40
CA VAL A 313 22.56 1.06 -5.64
C VAL A 313 23.30 -0.24 -5.29
N ARG A 314 22.71 -1.04 -4.42
CA ARG A 314 23.29 -2.30 -3.93
C ARG A 314 22.54 -3.48 -4.53
N LYS A 315 23.31 -4.49 -4.99
CA LYS A 315 22.78 -5.68 -5.70
C LYS A 315 22.61 -6.90 -4.81
N THR A 316 22.91 -6.80 -3.52
CA THR A 316 22.80 -7.90 -2.55
C THR A 316 22.06 -7.42 -1.31
N ALA A 317 21.34 -8.32 -0.64
CA ALA A 317 20.65 -7.99 0.62
C ALA A 317 21.61 -7.43 1.68
N GLY A 318 22.79 -8.04 1.84
CA GLY A 318 23.83 -7.53 2.73
C GLY A 318 24.32 -6.14 2.35
N GLY A 319 24.47 -5.87 1.05
CA GLY A 319 24.81 -4.53 0.55
C GLY A 319 23.72 -3.51 0.87
N VAL A 320 22.44 -3.85 0.68
CA VAL A 320 21.30 -2.97 1.02
C VAL A 320 21.32 -2.64 2.51
N ILE A 321 21.51 -3.64 3.39
CA ILE A 321 21.63 -3.41 4.83
C ILE A 321 22.82 -2.52 5.16
N LEU A 322 24.00 -2.76 4.57
CA LEU A 322 25.18 -1.92 4.77
C LEU A 322 24.92 -0.46 4.37
N GLY A 323 24.27 -0.26 3.22
CA GLY A 323 23.88 1.05 2.71
C GLY A 323 22.96 1.76 3.69
N ARG A 324 21.86 1.10 4.09
CA ARG A 324 20.90 1.63 5.06
C ARG A 324 21.54 1.91 6.41
N ARG A 325 22.42 1.03 6.92
CA ARG A 325 23.11 1.23 8.20
C ARG A 325 23.99 2.46 8.20
N ARG A 326 24.78 2.65 7.14
CA ARG A 326 25.63 3.85 6.99
C ARG A 326 24.78 5.11 6.83
N TYR A 327 23.70 5.03 6.04
CA TYR A 327 22.75 6.12 5.87
C TYR A 327 22.14 6.58 7.18
N LEU A 328 21.76 5.62 8.04
CA LEU A 328 21.20 5.88 9.36
C LEU A 328 22.26 6.22 10.41
N GLY A 329 23.55 6.28 10.06
CA GLY A 329 24.63 6.57 11.01
C GLY A 329 24.79 5.53 12.11
N LEU A 330 24.38 4.28 11.88
CA LEU A 330 24.41 3.21 12.85
C LEU A 330 25.74 2.46 12.85
N HIS A 331 26.27 2.17 14.03
CA HIS A 331 27.37 1.25 14.24
C HIS A 331 26.90 -0.21 14.24
N LEU A 332 27.81 -1.15 14.04
CA LEU A 332 27.48 -2.59 14.15
C LEU A 332 26.96 -2.96 15.54
N ASP A 333 27.34 -2.19 16.56
CA ASP A 333 26.98 -2.38 17.97
C ASP A 333 25.58 -1.85 18.30
N ASP A 334 24.97 -1.13 17.37
CA ASP A 334 23.63 -0.58 17.52
C ASP A 334 22.56 -1.57 17.08
N ILE A 335 22.94 -2.65 16.38
CA ILE A 335 22.00 -3.63 15.83
C ILE A 335 21.86 -4.79 16.80
N VAL A 336 20.66 -4.92 17.38
CA VAL A 336 20.29 -5.95 18.36
C VAL A 336 19.84 -7.21 17.63
N LEU A 337 20.71 -7.80 16.83
CA LEU A 337 20.61 -9.21 16.50
C LEU A 337 21.46 -9.94 17.53
N GLY A 338 21.02 -11.08 18.07
CA GLY A 338 21.81 -11.93 19.00
C GLY A 338 23.08 -12.53 18.37
N ARG A 339 23.79 -11.78 17.54
CA ARG A 339 24.87 -12.17 16.64
C ARG A 339 26.10 -11.34 16.95
N ASN A 340 27.26 -11.98 16.85
CA ASN A 340 28.51 -11.24 16.96
C ASN A 340 28.67 -10.28 15.76
N LYS A 341 29.36 -9.16 15.99
CA LYS A 341 29.63 -8.10 15.00
C LYS A 341 30.29 -8.65 13.72
N SER A 342 31.05 -9.74 13.84
CA SER A 342 31.74 -10.40 12.74
C SER A 342 30.74 -10.98 11.73
N THR A 343 29.70 -11.67 12.21
CA THR A 343 28.66 -12.26 11.35
C THR A 343 27.93 -11.20 10.53
N LEU A 344 27.52 -10.10 11.16
CA LEU A 344 26.85 -9.00 10.45
C LEU A 344 27.79 -8.36 9.42
N ARG A 345 29.05 -8.09 9.80
CA ARG A 345 30.06 -7.54 8.88
C ARG A 345 30.30 -8.44 7.67
N ARG A 346 30.40 -9.76 7.86
CA ARG A 346 30.55 -10.73 6.78
C ARG A 346 29.32 -10.75 5.87
N PHE A 347 28.12 -10.71 6.44
CA PHE A 347 26.88 -10.64 5.67
C PHE A 347 26.80 -9.37 4.82
N GLU A 348 27.13 -8.21 5.40
CA GLU A 348 27.18 -6.92 4.69
C GLU A 348 28.12 -6.93 3.48
N LYS A 349 29.20 -7.73 3.55
CA LYS A 349 30.18 -7.93 2.48
C LYS A 349 29.85 -9.10 1.54
N ALA A 350 28.70 -9.75 1.72
CA ALA A 350 28.31 -10.97 1.02
C ALA A 350 29.28 -12.17 1.22
N GLU A 351 30.04 -12.18 2.33
CA GLU A 351 30.95 -13.26 2.74
C GLU A 351 30.25 -14.35 3.57
N SER A 352 28.98 -14.13 3.96
CA SER A 352 28.12 -15.09 4.65
C SER A 352 26.65 -14.83 4.31
N GLN A 353 25.78 -15.79 4.61
CA GLN A 353 24.33 -15.64 4.53
C GLN A 353 23.71 -15.61 5.93
N LEU A 354 22.57 -14.93 6.05
CA LEU A 354 21.71 -15.03 7.21
C LEU A 354 20.63 -16.09 6.96
N SER A 355 20.12 -16.67 8.04
CA SER A 355 18.85 -17.38 7.98
C SER A 355 17.71 -16.40 7.63
N PHE A 356 16.63 -16.90 7.06
CA PHE A 356 15.54 -16.07 6.55
C PHE A 356 14.82 -15.33 7.67
N GLY A 357 14.51 -15.98 8.79
CA GLY A 357 13.97 -15.30 9.97
C GLY A 357 14.88 -14.19 10.47
N GLY A 358 16.18 -14.44 10.53
CA GLY A 358 17.17 -13.41 10.88
C GLY A 358 17.27 -12.26 9.88
N LEU A 359 16.99 -12.50 8.60
CA LEU A 359 16.94 -11.46 7.57
C LEU A 359 15.70 -10.58 7.73
N VAL A 360 14.53 -11.19 8.00
CA VAL A 360 13.26 -10.46 8.26
C VAL A 360 13.38 -9.61 9.52
N GLN A 361 13.95 -10.14 10.61
CA GLN A 361 14.16 -9.38 11.84
C GLN A 361 15.11 -8.19 11.60
N LEU A 362 16.21 -8.42 10.88
CA LEU A 362 17.15 -7.36 10.52
C LEU A 362 16.49 -6.28 9.67
N SER A 363 15.59 -6.64 8.77
CA SER A 363 14.90 -5.68 7.91
C SER A 363 14.05 -4.71 8.75
N GLY A 364 13.31 -5.23 9.73
CA GLY A 364 12.52 -4.42 10.66
C GLY A 364 13.37 -3.45 11.50
N GLN A 365 14.51 -3.90 12.03
CA GLN A 365 15.43 -3.03 12.79
C GLN A 365 16.06 -1.92 11.94
N MET A 366 16.21 -2.17 10.65
CA MET A 366 16.85 -1.26 9.71
C MET A 366 15.85 -0.37 8.94
N ALA A 367 14.56 -0.44 9.28
CA ALA A 367 13.48 0.22 8.54
C ALA A 367 13.51 -0.09 7.03
N VAL A 368 13.74 -1.36 6.71
CA VAL A 368 13.70 -1.89 5.35
C VAL A 368 12.54 -2.87 5.25
N LEU A 369 11.60 -2.61 4.35
CA LEU A 369 10.52 -3.53 4.09
C LEU A 369 11.07 -4.84 3.49
N VAL A 370 10.55 -5.98 3.95
CA VAL A 370 10.90 -7.31 3.40
C VAL A 370 10.74 -7.36 1.87
N PRO A 371 9.69 -6.81 1.23
CA PRO A 371 9.58 -6.72 -0.22
C PRO A 371 10.82 -6.11 -0.90
N THR A 372 11.43 -5.07 -0.31
CA THR A 372 12.65 -4.43 -0.84
C THR A 372 13.83 -5.39 -0.84
N LEU A 373 14.01 -6.14 0.26
CA LEU A 373 15.05 -7.15 0.34
C LEU A 373 14.81 -8.30 -0.63
N LEU A 374 13.58 -8.81 -0.70
CA LEU A 374 13.20 -9.87 -1.65
C LEU A 374 13.41 -9.41 -3.10
N GLY A 375 13.12 -8.15 -3.43
CA GLY A 375 13.47 -7.56 -4.73
C GLY A 375 14.97 -7.63 -5.00
N SER A 376 15.80 -7.18 -4.04
CA SER A 376 17.27 -7.16 -4.17
C SER A 376 17.93 -8.55 -4.20
N MET A 377 17.35 -9.54 -3.50
CA MET A 377 17.84 -10.93 -3.50
C MET A 377 17.60 -11.63 -4.85
N ASN A 378 16.78 -11.04 -5.71
CA ASN A 378 16.37 -11.58 -6.99
C ASN A 378 17.00 -10.85 -8.19
N VAL A 379 18.11 -10.13 -7.99
CA VAL A 379 18.91 -9.48 -9.04
C VAL A 379 20.28 -10.15 -9.16
N THR A 380 20.76 -10.42 -10.37
CA THR A 380 22.15 -10.89 -10.58
C THR A 380 23.16 -9.75 -10.58
N LEU A 381 24.45 -10.09 -10.39
CA LEU A 381 25.59 -9.19 -10.58
C LEU A 381 25.54 -8.39 -11.89
N GLN A 382 24.90 -8.92 -12.94
CA GLN A 382 24.81 -8.32 -14.29
C GLN A 382 23.52 -7.49 -14.56
N GLY A 383 22.68 -7.21 -13.54
CA GLY A 383 21.55 -6.29 -13.70
C GLY A 383 20.35 -6.82 -14.50
N GLN A 384 20.32 -8.12 -14.84
CA GLN A 384 19.11 -8.76 -15.34
C GLN A 384 18.17 -9.08 -14.16
N ASN A 385 16.90 -8.64 -14.25
CA ASN A 385 15.82 -9.06 -13.35
C ASN A 385 15.69 -10.58 -13.42
N ARG A 386 15.96 -11.28 -12.31
CA ARG A 386 16.08 -12.74 -12.32
C ARG A 386 14.73 -13.45 -12.21
N ASN A 387 13.68 -12.82 -11.68
CA ASN A 387 12.43 -13.52 -11.39
C ASN A 387 11.21 -12.90 -12.04
N ILE A 388 10.56 -13.73 -12.85
CA ILE A 388 9.23 -13.50 -13.39
C ILE A 388 8.24 -13.93 -12.30
N THR A 389 7.66 -12.96 -11.59
CA THR A 389 6.57 -13.21 -10.62
C THR A 389 5.22 -12.97 -11.27
N LEU A 390 4.13 -13.39 -10.62
CA LEU A 390 2.80 -13.09 -11.14
C LEU A 390 2.57 -11.59 -11.20
N TRP A 391 2.93 -10.85 -10.15
CA TRP A 391 2.76 -9.40 -10.10
C TRP A 391 3.46 -8.69 -11.26
N PHE A 392 4.76 -8.96 -11.47
CA PHE A 392 5.51 -8.29 -12.52
C PHE A 392 5.00 -8.66 -13.91
N SER A 393 4.64 -9.92 -14.14
CA SER A 393 4.05 -10.35 -15.41
C SER A 393 2.69 -9.74 -15.67
N TRP A 394 1.85 -9.66 -14.64
CA TRP A 394 0.55 -9.01 -14.72
C TRP A 394 0.69 -7.52 -15.02
N TYR A 395 1.58 -6.83 -14.28
CA TYR A 395 1.86 -5.41 -14.50
C TYR A 395 2.41 -5.14 -15.90
N ASP A 396 3.34 -5.97 -16.39
CA ASP A 396 3.84 -5.90 -17.76
C ASP A 396 2.73 -6.12 -18.79
N MET A 397 1.79 -7.05 -18.53
CA MET A 397 0.66 -7.35 -19.40
C MET A 397 -0.28 -6.15 -19.54
N VAL A 398 -0.79 -5.61 -18.42
CA VAL A 398 -1.76 -4.51 -18.44
C VAL A 398 -1.14 -3.21 -18.97
N SER A 399 0.19 -3.07 -18.88
CA SER A 399 0.93 -1.94 -19.44
C SER A 399 1.17 -2.02 -20.95
N LEU A 400 0.87 -3.14 -21.62
CA LEU A 400 1.18 -3.30 -23.06
C LEU A 400 0.45 -2.27 -23.93
N LYS A 401 -0.84 -2.02 -23.64
CA LYS A 401 -1.66 -1.06 -24.38
C LYS A 401 -1.10 0.36 -24.29
N ALA A 402 -0.74 0.81 -23.09
CA ALA A 402 -0.14 2.12 -22.87
C ALA A 402 1.23 2.27 -23.56
N ARG A 403 1.97 1.17 -23.74
CA ARG A 403 3.27 1.13 -24.43
C ARG A 403 3.15 0.96 -25.95
N GLY A 404 1.93 0.92 -26.51
CA GLY A 404 1.70 0.71 -27.94
C GLY A 404 2.21 -0.64 -28.47
N LYS A 405 2.33 -1.65 -27.60
CA LYS A 405 2.82 -2.99 -27.98
C LYS A 405 1.70 -3.87 -28.51
N ASP A 406 2.07 -4.84 -29.34
CA ASP A 406 1.16 -5.70 -30.09
C ASP A 406 0.66 -6.93 -29.30
N VAL A 407 -0.30 -7.62 -29.91
CA VAL A 407 -0.91 -8.88 -29.44
C VAL A 407 0.14 -9.98 -29.26
N ALA A 408 1.19 -10.05 -30.09
CA ALA A 408 2.25 -11.07 -29.98
C ALA A 408 3.04 -10.94 -28.66
N SER A 409 3.23 -9.70 -28.18
CA SER A 409 3.90 -9.42 -26.90
C SER A 409 3.19 -10.05 -25.69
N ALA A 410 1.86 -10.20 -25.73
CA ALA A 410 1.09 -10.80 -24.64
C ALA A 410 1.37 -12.31 -24.50
N GLN A 411 1.41 -13.05 -25.62
CA GLN A 411 1.74 -14.47 -25.61
C GLN A 411 3.15 -14.72 -25.07
N ASP A 412 4.10 -13.86 -25.41
CA ASP A 412 5.48 -13.94 -24.91
C ASP A 412 5.57 -13.75 -23.40
N VAL A 413 4.80 -12.83 -22.82
CA VAL A 413 4.72 -12.66 -21.35
C VAL A 413 4.20 -13.94 -20.71
N ILE A 414 3.11 -14.52 -21.23
CA ILE A 414 2.54 -15.78 -20.72
C ILE A 414 3.57 -16.92 -20.80
N ASN A 415 4.16 -17.14 -21.98
CA ASN A 415 5.10 -18.22 -22.22
C ASN A 415 6.33 -18.13 -21.31
N ARG A 416 6.92 -16.94 -21.20
CA ARG A 416 8.09 -16.69 -20.34
C ARG A 416 7.77 -16.95 -18.87
N THR A 417 6.62 -16.48 -18.42
CA THR A 417 6.14 -16.67 -17.04
C THR A 417 5.88 -18.13 -16.72
N MET A 418 5.16 -18.83 -17.59
CA MET A 418 4.83 -20.25 -17.40
C MET A 418 6.02 -21.19 -17.53
N LYS A 419 7.05 -20.81 -18.28
CA LYS A 419 8.35 -21.50 -18.30
C LYS A 419 9.10 -21.32 -16.98
N PHE A 420 9.09 -20.12 -16.43
CA PHE A 420 9.74 -19.81 -15.15
C PHE A 420 9.03 -20.48 -13.96
N MET A 421 7.70 -20.62 -14.03
CA MET A 421 6.86 -21.22 -12.99
C MET A 421 6.64 -22.73 -13.17
N LYS A 422 7.50 -23.43 -13.92
CA LYS A 422 7.35 -24.88 -14.18
C LYS A 422 7.32 -25.75 -12.91
N ASP A 423 8.02 -25.33 -11.86
CA ASP A 423 8.16 -26.07 -10.60
C ASP A 423 7.12 -25.62 -9.54
N VAL A 424 6.20 -24.72 -9.92
CA VAL A 424 5.08 -24.31 -9.07
C VAL A 424 3.99 -25.40 -9.12
N PRO A 425 3.40 -25.79 -7.96
CA PRO A 425 2.31 -26.76 -7.91
C PRO A 425 1.18 -26.42 -8.89
N ALA A 426 0.65 -27.45 -9.55
CA ALA A 426 -0.32 -27.29 -10.64
C ALA A 426 -1.54 -26.41 -10.28
N LYS A 427 -2.03 -26.52 -9.03
CA LYS A 427 -3.14 -25.71 -8.52
C LYS A 427 -2.84 -24.20 -8.57
N ILE A 428 -1.64 -23.80 -8.11
CA ILE A 428 -1.21 -22.39 -8.12
C ILE A 428 -0.94 -21.93 -9.55
N ARG A 429 -0.24 -22.75 -10.32
CA ARG A 429 0.13 -22.44 -11.70
C ARG A 429 -1.10 -22.24 -12.59
N GLN A 430 -2.17 -23.00 -12.39
CA GLN A 430 -3.44 -22.83 -13.10
C GLN A 430 -4.08 -21.46 -12.82
N GLY A 431 -4.13 -21.03 -11.55
CA GLY A 431 -4.66 -19.70 -11.22
C GLY A 431 -3.78 -18.56 -11.74
N GLN A 432 -2.46 -18.72 -11.72
CA GLN A 432 -1.53 -17.75 -12.30
C GLN A 432 -1.73 -17.61 -13.81
N LEU A 433 -1.90 -18.74 -14.52
CA LEU A 433 -2.21 -18.73 -15.95
C LEU A 433 -3.55 -18.05 -16.23
N PHE A 434 -4.60 -18.38 -15.46
CA PHE A 434 -5.91 -17.74 -15.58
C PHE A 434 -5.81 -16.22 -15.47
N VAL A 435 -5.14 -15.69 -14.45
CA VAL A 435 -4.93 -14.24 -14.27
C VAL A 435 -4.25 -13.62 -15.49
N LEU A 436 -3.18 -14.24 -16.01
CA LEU A 436 -2.45 -13.69 -17.16
C LEU A 436 -3.26 -13.75 -18.46
N GLN A 437 -4.05 -14.81 -18.65
CA GLN A 437 -4.93 -14.96 -19.81
C GLN A 437 -6.03 -13.89 -19.79
N ARG A 438 -6.67 -13.66 -18.65
CA ARG A 438 -7.70 -12.62 -18.51
C ARG A 438 -7.14 -11.21 -18.63
N ALA A 439 -5.95 -10.94 -18.07
CA ALA A 439 -5.25 -9.68 -18.29
C ALA A 439 -4.86 -9.47 -19.77
N ALA A 440 -4.50 -10.53 -20.49
CA ALA A 440 -4.20 -10.44 -21.92
C ALA A 440 -5.46 -10.08 -22.75
N MET A 441 -6.65 -10.58 -22.35
CA MET A 441 -7.91 -10.22 -23.00
C MET A 441 -8.24 -8.73 -22.87
N GLU A 442 -7.92 -8.08 -21.73
CA GLU A 442 -8.10 -6.62 -21.55
C GLU A 442 -7.28 -5.79 -22.56
N VAL A 443 -6.16 -6.34 -23.05
CA VAL A 443 -5.32 -5.70 -24.08
C VAL A 443 -5.59 -6.22 -25.50
N GLY A 444 -6.69 -6.96 -25.71
CA GLY A 444 -7.18 -7.39 -27.02
C GLY A 444 -6.78 -8.81 -27.46
N PHE A 445 -6.14 -9.59 -26.60
CA PHE A 445 -5.71 -10.97 -26.88
C PHE A 445 -6.83 -11.99 -26.59
N ASN A 446 -7.83 -12.06 -27.48
CA ASN A 446 -9.12 -12.71 -27.20
C ASN A 446 -9.30 -14.13 -27.79
N HIS A 447 -8.31 -15.00 -27.68
CA HIS A 447 -8.35 -16.35 -28.27
C HIS A 447 -8.31 -17.50 -27.26
N PHE A 448 -8.55 -17.18 -25.99
CA PHE A 448 -8.79 -18.19 -24.97
C PHE A 448 -10.25 -18.64 -25.01
N ASP A 449 -10.48 -19.93 -24.82
CA ASP A 449 -11.82 -20.52 -24.82
C ASP A 449 -12.58 -20.10 -23.54
N GLU A 450 -13.69 -19.39 -23.71
CA GLU A 450 -14.52 -18.88 -22.60
C GLU A 450 -15.14 -20.01 -21.74
N SER A 451 -15.46 -21.17 -22.33
CA SER A 451 -15.98 -22.34 -21.60
C SER A 451 -14.90 -22.97 -20.71
N GLU A 452 -13.67 -23.07 -21.22
CA GLU A 452 -12.51 -23.48 -20.43
C GLU A 452 -12.26 -22.50 -19.28
N GLN A 453 -12.31 -21.19 -19.55
CA GLN A 453 -12.15 -20.16 -18.50
C GLN A 453 -13.22 -20.28 -17.41
N ARG A 454 -14.50 -20.54 -17.75
CA ARG A 454 -15.58 -20.78 -16.78
C ARG A 454 -15.33 -22.01 -15.90
N THR A 455 -14.81 -23.08 -16.51
CA THR A 455 -14.45 -24.31 -15.80
C THR A 455 -13.32 -24.05 -14.80
N VAL A 456 -12.32 -23.25 -15.18
CA VAL A 456 -11.22 -22.84 -14.30
C VAL A 456 -11.72 -21.90 -13.20
N ALA A 457 -12.53 -20.90 -13.54
CA ALA A 457 -13.14 -19.97 -12.58
C ALA A 457 -13.91 -20.72 -11.48
N SER A 458 -14.73 -21.71 -11.82
CA SER A 458 -15.45 -22.53 -10.83
C SER A 458 -14.52 -23.23 -9.83
N LYS A 459 -13.32 -23.65 -10.26
CA LYS A 459 -12.31 -24.27 -9.38
C LYS A 459 -11.63 -23.22 -8.51
N LEU A 460 -11.30 -22.05 -9.08
CA LEU A 460 -10.67 -20.94 -8.38
C LEU A 460 -11.60 -20.34 -7.31
N LEU A 461 -12.90 -20.22 -7.58
CA LEU A 461 -13.89 -19.79 -6.59
C LEU A 461 -13.85 -20.68 -5.34
N LYS A 462 -13.84 -22.01 -5.52
CA LYS A 462 -13.74 -22.96 -4.40
C LYS A 462 -12.44 -22.81 -3.62
N GLN A 463 -11.35 -22.40 -4.26
CA GLN A 463 -10.08 -22.12 -3.58
C GLN A 463 -10.17 -20.81 -2.79
N LEU A 464 -10.69 -19.74 -3.40
CA LEU A 464 -10.90 -18.44 -2.75
C LEU A 464 -11.75 -18.58 -1.49
N LEU A 465 -12.89 -19.27 -1.57
CA LEU A 465 -13.81 -19.46 -0.44
C LEU A 465 -13.23 -20.29 0.72
N LYS A 466 -12.19 -21.10 0.46
CA LYS A 466 -11.49 -21.89 1.49
C LYS A 466 -10.39 -21.08 2.21
N SER A 467 -9.79 -20.11 1.53
CA SER A 467 -8.69 -19.34 2.08
C SER A 467 -9.22 -18.23 3.00
N ASN A 468 -8.71 -18.16 4.23
CA ASN A 468 -8.97 -17.02 5.12
C ASN A 468 -7.83 -15.99 5.10
N HIS A 469 -6.84 -16.17 4.22
CA HIS A 469 -5.68 -15.31 4.12
C HIS A 469 -5.39 -15.05 2.65
N TRP A 470 -5.79 -13.87 2.18
CA TRP A 470 -5.62 -13.47 0.80
C TRP A 470 -4.38 -12.62 0.68
N GLY A 471 -3.54 -12.95 -0.30
CA GLY A 471 -2.49 -12.08 -0.80
C GLY A 471 -2.86 -11.59 -2.19
N LEU A 472 -1.90 -10.96 -2.86
CA LEU A 472 -2.06 -10.39 -4.19
C LEU A 472 -2.57 -11.42 -5.22
N PHE A 473 -2.18 -12.68 -5.09
CA PHE A 473 -2.66 -13.74 -5.98
C PHE A 473 -4.19 -13.90 -5.95
N GLU A 474 -4.78 -13.95 -4.75
CA GLU A 474 -6.22 -14.10 -4.58
C GLU A 474 -6.98 -12.87 -5.09
N TYR A 475 -6.49 -11.67 -4.81
CA TYR A 475 -7.10 -10.43 -5.30
C TYR A 475 -7.03 -10.29 -6.84
N LEU A 476 -5.94 -10.74 -7.47
CA LEU A 476 -5.85 -10.77 -8.92
C LEU A 476 -6.81 -11.81 -9.54
N ILE A 477 -7.05 -12.94 -8.88
CA ILE A 477 -8.11 -13.86 -9.32
C ILE A 477 -9.47 -13.16 -9.20
N LEU A 478 -9.76 -12.53 -8.05
CA LEU A 478 -11.03 -11.84 -7.81
C LEU A 478 -11.33 -10.79 -8.90
N ARG A 479 -10.33 -9.99 -9.28
CA ARG A 479 -10.46 -8.98 -10.36
C ARG A 479 -11.08 -9.56 -11.63
N TYR A 480 -10.74 -10.79 -11.99
CA TYR A 480 -11.06 -11.38 -13.28
C TYR A 480 -12.16 -12.44 -13.27
N ILE A 481 -12.51 -12.97 -12.10
CA ILE A 481 -13.40 -14.11 -11.99
C ILE A 481 -14.88 -13.73 -12.17
N CYS A 482 -15.28 -12.52 -11.78
CA CYS A 482 -16.69 -12.13 -11.68
C CYS A 482 -17.53 -12.35 -12.96
N PRO A 483 -17.06 -12.00 -14.18
CA PRO A 483 -17.83 -12.20 -15.41
C PRO A 483 -18.13 -13.68 -15.76
N LEU A 484 -17.45 -14.60 -15.07
CA LEU A 484 -17.50 -16.03 -15.36
C LEU A 484 -18.39 -16.82 -14.38
N LEU A 485 -18.90 -16.16 -13.33
CA LEU A 485 -19.66 -16.79 -12.24
C LEU A 485 -21.17 -16.54 -12.39
N ALA A 486 -21.97 -17.43 -11.80
CA ALA A 486 -23.41 -17.24 -11.61
C ALA A 486 -23.71 -16.34 -10.38
N PHE A 487 -24.94 -15.85 -10.23
CA PHE A 487 -25.30 -14.95 -9.12
C PHE A 487 -25.15 -15.57 -7.73
N ASP A 488 -25.51 -16.83 -7.56
CA ASP A 488 -25.34 -17.54 -6.28
C ASP A 488 -23.86 -17.59 -5.89
N ASP A 489 -23.00 -17.88 -6.88
CA ASP A 489 -21.56 -17.91 -6.70
C ASP A 489 -20.97 -16.52 -6.39
N LEU A 490 -21.46 -15.47 -7.07
CA LEU A 490 -21.08 -14.08 -6.79
C LEU A 490 -21.50 -13.65 -5.39
N SER A 491 -22.71 -14.03 -4.96
CA SER A 491 -23.23 -13.73 -3.61
C SER A 491 -22.34 -14.36 -2.54
N LEU A 492 -22.01 -15.65 -2.69
CA LEU A 492 -21.09 -16.36 -1.79
C LEU A 492 -19.68 -15.74 -1.79
N LEU A 493 -19.18 -15.38 -2.98
CA LEU A 493 -17.88 -14.74 -3.14
C LEU A 493 -17.83 -13.42 -2.37
N PHE A 494 -18.80 -12.52 -2.55
CA PHE A 494 -18.75 -11.20 -1.92
C PHE A 494 -19.06 -11.22 -0.42
N GLN A 495 -19.85 -12.18 0.07
CA GLN A 495 -19.94 -12.46 1.51
C GLN A 495 -18.58 -12.88 2.09
N HIS A 496 -17.78 -13.61 1.33
CA HIS A 496 -16.43 -13.96 1.75
C HIS A 496 -15.47 -12.77 1.63
N VAL A 497 -15.56 -11.96 0.56
CA VAL A 497 -14.79 -10.71 0.40
C VAL A 497 -15.01 -9.79 1.61
N GLN A 498 -16.25 -9.54 2.01
CA GLN A 498 -16.56 -8.72 3.19
C GLN A 498 -15.79 -9.19 4.45
N ARG A 499 -15.72 -10.51 4.68
CA ARG A 499 -14.97 -11.11 5.80
C ARG A 499 -13.46 -11.00 5.65
N ILE A 500 -12.93 -10.97 4.43
CA ILE A 500 -11.50 -10.80 4.18
C ILE A 500 -11.10 -9.34 4.39
N LEU A 501 -11.88 -8.40 3.83
CA LEU A 501 -11.65 -6.96 3.98
C LEU A 501 -11.64 -6.55 5.47
N SER A 502 -12.52 -7.11 6.30
CA SER A 502 -12.52 -6.78 7.74
C SER A 502 -11.31 -7.33 8.52
N LYS A 503 -10.62 -8.36 8.00
CA LYS A 503 -9.44 -8.96 8.63
C LYS A 503 -8.11 -8.37 8.18
N GLN A 504 -8.09 -7.69 7.03
CA GLN A 504 -6.88 -7.14 6.41
C GLN A 504 -7.11 -5.64 6.08
N PRO A 505 -7.24 -4.77 7.11
CA PRO A 505 -7.29 -3.32 6.87
C PRO A 505 -6.00 -2.85 6.19
N GLY A 506 -6.13 -1.96 5.20
CA GLY A 506 -4.99 -1.26 4.57
C GLY A 506 -4.14 -2.06 3.58
N PHE A 507 -4.52 -3.29 3.20
CA PHE A 507 -3.80 -4.00 2.12
C PHE A 507 -4.25 -3.47 0.74
N PHE A 508 -3.31 -3.04 -0.11
CA PHE A 508 -3.61 -2.47 -1.43
C PHE A 508 -4.42 -3.38 -2.38
N GLY A 509 -4.52 -4.69 -2.09
CA GLY A 509 -5.36 -5.60 -2.87
C GLY A 509 -6.87 -5.27 -2.81
N ARG A 510 -7.32 -4.51 -1.81
CA ARG A 510 -8.74 -4.14 -1.59
C ARG A 510 -9.35 -3.38 -2.76
N SER A 511 -8.59 -2.51 -3.43
CA SER A 511 -9.05 -1.77 -4.61
C SER A 511 -9.48 -2.71 -5.74
N TYR A 512 -8.82 -3.88 -5.89
CA TYR A 512 -9.26 -4.92 -6.84
C TYR A 512 -10.58 -5.57 -6.45
N ALA A 513 -10.87 -5.69 -5.14
CA ALA A 513 -12.14 -6.21 -4.67
C ALA A 513 -13.29 -5.25 -4.99
N TYR A 514 -13.09 -3.95 -4.77
CA TYR A 514 -14.08 -2.94 -5.13
C TYR A 514 -14.29 -2.86 -6.64
N GLY A 515 -13.22 -2.86 -7.44
CA GLY A 515 -13.34 -2.94 -8.90
C GLY A 515 -14.11 -4.18 -9.38
N ALA A 516 -13.89 -5.33 -8.73
CA ALA A 516 -14.64 -6.56 -9.02
C ALA A 516 -16.13 -6.43 -8.64
N MET A 517 -16.48 -5.73 -7.56
CA MET A 517 -17.86 -5.41 -7.20
C MET A 517 -18.53 -4.54 -8.27
N SER A 518 -17.88 -3.47 -8.72
CA SER A 518 -18.37 -2.63 -9.81
C SER A 518 -18.68 -3.45 -11.07
N LEU A 519 -17.77 -4.36 -11.46
CA LEU A 519 -17.98 -5.26 -12.58
C LEU A 519 -19.17 -6.20 -12.37
N ALA A 520 -19.30 -6.77 -11.17
CA ALA A 520 -20.41 -7.65 -10.84
C ALA A 520 -21.76 -6.94 -10.97
N PHE A 521 -21.86 -5.66 -10.59
CA PHE A 521 -23.08 -4.87 -10.77
C PHE A 521 -23.44 -4.64 -12.24
N VAL A 522 -22.46 -4.33 -13.09
CA VAL A 522 -22.67 -4.20 -14.54
C VAL A 522 -23.15 -5.53 -15.14
N CYS A 523 -22.49 -6.63 -14.77
CA CYS A 523 -22.91 -7.97 -15.19
C CYS A 523 -24.35 -8.26 -14.72
N ALA A 524 -24.69 -7.87 -13.49
CA ALA A 524 -26.00 -8.06 -12.90
C ALA A 524 -27.11 -7.38 -13.69
N VAL A 525 -26.93 -6.10 -14.03
CA VAL A 525 -27.91 -5.32 -14.82
C VAL A 525 -28.04 -5.81 -16.26
N LYS A 526 -26.95 -6.35 -16.85
CA LYS A 526 -27.00 -6.94 -18.21
C LYS A 526 -27.80 -8.25 -18.26
N THR A 527 -27.97 -8.93 -17.13
CA THR A 527 -28.93 -10.04 -17.03
C THR A 527 -30.34 -9.49 -16.78
N LYS A 528 -31.39 -10.13 -17.30
CA LYS A 528 -32.77 -9.62 -17.20
C LYS A 528 -33.13 -9.31 -15.75
N SER A 529 -33.80 -8.17 -15.53
CA SER A 529 -34.28 -7.72 -14.21
C SER A 529 -35.12 -8.82 -13.53
N SER A 530 -34.69 -9.24 -12.34
CA SER A 530 -35.40 -10.14 -11.44
C SER A 530 -35.22 -9.67 -9.99
N ASP A 531 -36.11 -10.09 -9.09
CA ASP A 531 -35.98 -9.82 -7.65
C ASP A 531 -34.64 -10.35 -7.09
N GLU A 532 -34.07 -11.38 -7.71
CA GLU A 532 -32.77 -11.95 -7.34
C GLU A 532 -31.63 -10.94 -7.58
N VAL A 533 -31.67 -10.20 -8.69
CA VAL A 533 -30.67 -9.17 -9.00
C VAL A 533 -30.76 -8.01 -8.01
N VAL A 534 -31.98 -7.58 -7.66
CA VAL A 534 -32.20 -6.53 -6.65
C VAL A 534 -31.65 -6.98 -5.30
N ASN A 535 -32.00 -8.19 -4.86
CA ASN A 535 -31.55 -8.75 -3.59
C ASN A 535 -30.02 -8.90 -3.53
N PHE A 536 -29.38 -9.32 -4.63
CA PHE A 536 -27.92 -9.38 -4.74
C PHE A 536 -27.27 -8.00 -4.53
N ILE A 537 -27.72 -6.98 -5.26
CA ILE A 537 -27.15 -5.63 -5.19
C ILE A 537 -27.39 -5.01 -3.80
N GLN A 538 -28.59 -5.20 -3.24
CA GLN A 538 -28.92 -4.73 -1.91
C GLN A 538 -28.07 -5.40 -0.82
N GLY A 539 -27.83 -6.71 -0.94
CA GLY A 539 -26.99 -7.48 -0.03
C GLY A 539 -25.52 -7.03 0.01
N LEU A 540 -25.07 -6.23 -0.96
CA LEU A 540 -23.75 -5.62 -1.00
C LEU A 540 -23.71 -4.19 -0.46
N GLY A 541 -24.76 -3.75 0.24
CA GLY A 541 -24.83 -2.42 0.87
C GLY A 541 -23.79 -2.16 1.98
N TRP A 542 -23.16 -3.20 2.52
CA TRP A 542 -22.10 -3.09 3.52
C TRP A 542 -20.87 -2.30 3.05
N ILE A 543 -20.71 -2.09 1.74
CA ILE A 543 -19.63 -1.26 1.20
C ILE A 543 -19.69 0.18 1.73
N ASN A 544 -20.90 0.67 2.05
CA ASN A 544 -21.10 2.00 2.60
C ASN A 544 -20.57 2.13 4.04
N ASP A 545 -20.46 1.02 4.77
CA ASP A 545 -20.05 0.99 6.18
C ASP A 545 -18.54 0.83 6.38
N ILE A 546 -17.76 0.73 5.29
CA ILE A 546 -16.30 0.62 5.36
C ILE A 546 -15.68 2.01 5.46
N ASP A 547 -14.92 2.26 6.51
CA ASP A 547 -14.15 3.49 6.68
C ASP A 547 -12.85 3.45 5.86
N GLU A 548 -12.92 3.90 4.60
CA GLU A 548 -11.78 3.87 3.66
C GLU A 548 -11.98 4.83 2.48
N ALA A 549 -11.12 5.85 2.38
CA ALA A 549 -11.07 6.80 1.27
C ALA A 549 -10.34 6.21 0.04
N ASP A 550 -10.92 5.16 -0.55
CA ASP A 550 -10.40 4.48 -1.75
C ASP A 550 -11.29 4.79 -2.97
N GLY A 551 -10.69 5.31 -4.06
CA GLY A 551 -11.43 5.69 -5.26
C GLY A 551 -12.17 4.51 -5.93
N SER A 552 -11.66 3.29 -5.83
CA SER A 552 -12.35 2.09 -6.34
C SER A 552 -13.56 1.73 -5.46
N ARG A 553 -13.50 1.96 -4.13
CA ARG A 553 -14.66 1.84 -3.23
C ARG A 553 -15.75 2.83 -3.64
N TRP A 554 -15.39 4.09 -3.85
CA TRP A 554 -16.31 5.12 -4.36
C TRP A 554 -16.93 4.72 -5.70
N MET A 555 -16.13 4.18 -6.64
CA MET A 555 -16.64 3.66 -7.90
C MET A 555 -17.64 2.50 -7.71
N ALA A 556 -17.40 1.62 -6.75
CA ALA A 556 -18.32 0.52 -6.43
C ALA A 556 -19.61 1.00 -5.78
N MET A 557 -19.55 2.00 -4.88
CA MET A 557 -20.73 2.66 -4.31
C MET A 557 -21.58 3.32 -5.42
N GLY A 558 -20.96 4.12 -6.29
CA GLY A 558 -21.66 4.74 -7.41
C GLY A 558 -22.25 3.71 -8.38
N SER A 559 -21.49 2.66 -8.71
CA SER A 559 -21.97 1.55 -9.55
C SER A 559 -23.18 0.83 -8.94
N ARG A 560 -23.22 0.69 -7.61
CA ARG A 560 -24.36 0.12 -6.90
C ARG A 560 -25.61 0.99 -7.05
N GLU A 561 -25.49 2.30 -6.82
CA GLU A 561 -26.63 3.23 -6.93
C GLU A 561 -27.17 3.29 -8.37
N ILE A 562 -26.29 3.31 -9.37
CA ILE A 562 -26.68 3.25 -10.79
C ILE A 562 -27.41 1.93 -11.11
N ALA A 563 -26.89 0.80 -10.62
CA ALA A 563 -27.50 -0.49 -10.84
C ALA A 563 -28.92 -0.57 -10.23
N LEU A 564 -29.10 -0.07 -9.00
CA LEU A 564 -30.40 0.02 -8.35
C LEU A 564 -31.35 0.91 -9.13
N ASP A 565 -30.90 2.07 -9.61
CA ASP A 565 -31.74 2.98 -10.40
C ASP A 565 -32.21 2.36 -11.72
N LEU A 566 -31.31 1.69 -12.46
CA LEU A 566 -31.66 1.03 -13.72
C LEU A 566 -32.68 -0.09 -13.55
N ILE A 567 -32.65 -0.79 -12.41
CA ILE A 567 -33.53 -1.92 -12.14
C ILE A 567 -34.86 -1.46 -11.54
N GLN A 568 -34.83 -0.59 -10.52
CA GLN A 568 -36.00 -0.18 -9.76
C GLN A 568 -36.76 0.98 -10.42
N LYS A 569 -36.05 1.92 -11.05
CA LYS A 569 -36.61 3.09 -11.77
C LYS A 569 -37.56 3.93 -10.92
N THR A 570 -37.18 4.19 -9.67
CA THR A 570 -37.97 4.99 -8.72
C THR A 570 -37.40 6.39 -8.55
N GLU A 571 -38.20 7.32 -8.05
CA GLU A 571 -37.69 8.66 -7.71
C GLU A 571 -36.64 8.59 -6.59
N THR A 572 -36.76 7.63 -5.67
CA THR A 572 -35.78 7.39 -4.60
C THR A 572 -34.42 6.96 -5.16
N SER A 573 -34.39 5.96 -6.05
CA SER A 573 -33.14 5.48 -6.66
C SER A 573 -32.47 6.56 -7.52
N LYS A 574 -33.26 7.32 -8.28
CA LYS A 574 -32.77 8.44 -9.08
C LYS A 574 -32.16 9.54 -8.22
N ASN A 575 -32.78 9.85 -7.08
CA ASN A 575 -32.25 10.83 -6.14
C ASN A 575 -30.98 10.33 -5.45
N ALA A 576 -30.85 9.04 -5.16
CA ALA A 576 -29.61 8.48 -4.61
C ALA A 576 -28.42 8.68 -5.57
N VAL A 577 -28.60 8.42 -6.87
CA VAL A 577 -27.58 8.68 -7.90
C VAL A 577 -27.21 10.16 -7.98
N LYS A 578 -28.20 11.07 -8.00
CA LYS A 578 -27.94 12.52 -8.01
C LYS A 578 -27.14 12.95 -6.78
N GLN A 579 -27.52 12.49 -5.59
CA GLN A 579 -26.81 12.81 -4.35
C GLN A 579 -25.37 12.28 -4.37
N PHE A 580 -25.16 11.06 -4.87
CA PHE A 580 -23.82 10.50 -5.06
C PHE A 580 -22.96 11.38 -5.97
N ILE A 581 -23.51 11.82 -7.12
CA ILE A 581 -22.79 12.67 -8.06
C ILE A 581 -22.46 14.05 -7.44
N VAL A 582 -23.41 14.68 -6.71
CA VAL A 582 -23.14 15.93 -5.97
C VAL A 582 -21.99 15.75 -4.98
N ARG A 583 -22.02 14.67 -4.18
CA ARG A 583 -20.96 14.40 -3.20
C ARG A 583 -19.61 14.18 -3.86
N CYS A 584 -19.55 13.47 -4.99
CA CYS A 584 -18.31 13.34 -5.75
C CYS A 584 -17.78 14.69 -6.24
N GLN A 585 -18.66 15.62 -6.62
CA GLN A 585 -18.25 16.97 -7.03
C GLN A 585 -17.71 17.78 -5.85
N ASN A 586 -18.41 17.75 -4.71
CA ASN A 586 -18.04 18.49 -3.50
C ASN A 586 -16.76 17.96 -2.84
N THR A 587 -16.46 16.68 -2.99
CA THR A 587 -15.26 16.03 -2.43
C THR A 587 -14.11 15.92 -3.43
N GLY A 588 -14.30 16.34 -4.69
CA GLY A 588 -13.25 16.32 -5.71
C GLY A 588 -12.99 14.97 -6.40
N HIS A 589 -13.87 13.99 -6.23
CA HIS A 589 -13.81 12.66 -6.87
C HIS A 589 -14.19 12.68 -8.37
N HIS A 590 -13.60 13.59 -9.15
CA HIS A 590 -13.95 13.77 -10.57
C HIS A 590 -13.57 12.57 -11.45
N LYS A 591 -12.47 11.87 -11.14
CA LYS A 591 -12.06 10.67 -11.89
C LYS A 591 -13.03 9.51 -11.65
N VAL A 592 -13.56 9.37 -10.43
CA VAL A 592 -14.62 8.38 -10.14
C VAL A 592 -15.83 8.62 -11.04
N LEU A 593 -16.26 9.87 -11.20
CA LEU A 593 -17.36 10.21 -12.12
C LEU A 593 -17.05 9.92 -13.58
N ALA A 594 -15.83 10.24 -14.03
CA ALA A 594 -15.38 9.94 -15.39
C ALA A 594 -15.36 8.43 -15.65
N ASP A 595 -14.82 7.66 -14.70
CA ASP A 595 -14.75 6.20 -14.78
C ASP A 595 -16.14 5.57 -14.75
N LEU A 596 -17.04 6.02 -13.86
CA LEU A 596 -18.44 5.57 -13.85
C LEU A 596 -19.12 5.82 -15.19
N LYS A 597 -18.92 7.01 -15.78
CA LYS A 597 -19.47 7.35 -17.09
C LYS A 597 -18.97 6.40 -18.17
N ASP A 598 -17.67 6.14 -18.21
CA ASP A 598 -17.09 5.23 -19.20
C ASP A 598 -17.52 3.77 -18.97
N TYR A 599 -17.59 3.34 -17.72
CA TYR A 599 -17.92 1.99 -17.32
C TYR A 599 -19.38 1.62 -17.61
N TRP A 600 -20.29 2.58 -17.41
CA TRP A 600 -21.74 2.39 -17.58
C TRP A 600 -22.28 2.88 -18.93
N ARG A 601 -21.44 3.44 -19.82
CA ARG A 601 -21.84 4.10 -21.08
C ARG A 601 -22.78 3.30 -21.99
N GLU A 602 -22.71 1.97 -21.95
CA GLU A 602 -23.54 1.09 -22.78
C GLU A 602 -24.95 0.89 -22.21
N LEU A 603 -25.17 1.24 -20.95
CA LEU A 603 -26.39 0.93 -20.19
C LEU A 603 -27.17 2.18 -19.75
N VAL A 604 -26.54 3.35 -19.74
CA VAL A 604 -27.18 4.62 -19.34
C VAL A 604 -27.22 5.64 -20.49
N PRO A 605 -28.21 6.55 -20.53
CA PRO A 605 -28.24 7.67 -21.47
C PRO A 605 -27.02 8.61 -21.35
N ASN A 606 -26.70 9.33 -22.43
CA ASN A 606 -25.56 10.25 -22.46
C ASN A 606 -25.63 11.42 -21.47
N ASP A 607 -26.83 11.80 -21.04
CA ASP A 607 -27.11 12.87 -20.09
C ASP A 607 -27.32 12.37 -18.66
N TYR A 608 -27.17 11.07 -18.40
CA TYR A 608 -27.46 10.45 -17.10
C TYR A 608 -26.65 11.03 -15.93
N PHE A 609 -25.40 11.43 -16.19
CA PHE A 609 -24.51 12.03 -15.19
C PHE A 609 -24.56 13.56 -15.14
N LYS A 610 -25.44 14.20 -15.92
CA LYS A 610 -25.63 15.66 -15.86
C LYS A 610 -26.57 15.98 -14.70
N ILE A 611 -26.09 16.74 -13.71
CA ILE A 611 -26.93 17.34 -12.68
C ILE A 611 -27.34 18.75 -13.12
#